data_AF-A0A7C5GV10-F1
#
_entry.id   AF-A0A7C5GV10-F1
#
_cell.length_a   1.000
_cell.length_b   1.000
_cell.length_c   1.000
_cell.angle_alpha   90.00
_cell.angle_beta   90.00
_cell.angle_gamma   90.00
#
_symmetry.space_group_name_H-M   'P 1'
#
loop_
_entity.id
_entity.type
_entity.pdbx_description
1 polymer ?
#
loop_
_entity_poly.entity_id
_entity_poly.type
_entity_poly.pdbx_seq_one_letter_code
_entity_poly.pdbx_strand_id
1 'polypeptide(L)'
;DKGAHGKAAVEGYGYIIEHPNAIISSLSEEVGKIILNSGETIKLGEKIRIIPNHSCVVCNNISFAVLHEDEDIRGLIHIDMRNGSRKVFPEISVVKDD
;
A
#
# COMPACT_ATOMS: atom_id res chain seq x y z
N ASP A 1 -4.28 -4.14 10.95
CA ASP A 1 -3.32 -5.06 10.32
C ASP A 1 -2.04 -5.16 11.17
N LYS A 2 -2.12 -5.74 12.37
CA LYS A 2 -0.97 -5.95 13.27
C LYS A 2 -0.40 -7.38 13.15
N GLY A 3 -0.47 -7.96 11.95
CA GLY A 3 -0.01 -9.34 11.72
C GLY A 3 -1.04 -10.42 12.08
N ALA A 4 -2.25 -10.33 11.51
CA ALA A 4 -3.33 -11.32 11.73
C ALA A 4 -3.00 -12.76 11.25
N HIS A 5 -1.80 -13.01 10.72
CA HIS A 5 -1.31 -14.31 10.23
C HIS A 5 0.00 -14.78 10.90
N GLY A 6 0.07 -14.70 12.23
CA GLY A 6 0.88 -15.66 13.01
C GLY A 6 2.39 -15.42 13.10
N LYS A 7 2.88 -14.21 12.80
CA LYS A 7 4.22 -13.79 13.26
C LYS A 7 4.12 -12.43 13.93
N ALA A 8 4.49 -12.37 15.21
CA ALA A 8 4.75 -11.14 15.95
C ALA A 8 6.01 -10.39 15.43
N ALA A 9 6.21 -10.37 14.12
CA ALA A 9 7.46 -9.93 13.48
C ALA A 9 7.45 -8.46 13.04
N VAL A 10 6.28 -7.79 13.06
CA VAL A 10 6.19 -6.38 12.66
C VAL A 10 5.49 -5.57 13.73
N GLU A 11 6.21 -4.60 14.28
CA GLU A 11 5.70 -3.63 15.24
C GLU A 11 4.97 -2.50 14.50
N GLY A 12 3.82 -2.07 15.03
CA GLY A 12 3.03 -1.00 14.43
C GLY A 12 2.23 -1.43 13.17
N TYR A 13 2.04 -0.50 12.25
CA TYR A 13 1.18 -0.66 11.06
C TYR A 13 1.94 -0.61 9.71
N GLY A 14 3.27 -0.74 9.74
CA GLY A 14 4.13 -0.73 8.55
C GLY A 14 5.56 -0.34 8.90
N TYR A 15 6.46 -0.45 7.93
CA TYR A 15 7.86 -0.06 8.06
C TYR A 15 8.15 1.19 7.21
N ILE A 16 8.78 2.20 7.82
CA ILE A 16 9.14 3.47 7.15
C ILE A 16 10.58 3.37 6.65
N ILE A 17 10.79 3.46 5.33
CA ILE A 17 12.12 3.26 4.73
C ILE A 17 13.11 4.36 5.17
N GLU A 18 12.66 5.61 5.18
CA GLU A 18 13.49 6.77 5.52
C GLU A 18 13.76 6.89 7.03
N HIS A 19 12.90 6.29 7.87
CA HIS A 19 13.01 6.31 9.34
C HIS A 19 12.84 4.88 9.89
N PRO A 20 13.84 3.99 9.72
CA PRO A 20 13.75 2.58 10.08
C PRO A 20 13.40 2.28 11.54
N ASN A 21 13.66 3.22 12.45
CA ASN A 21 13.37 3.07 13.87
C ASN A 21 12.04 3.69 14.27
N ALA A 22 11.38 4.45 13.38
CA ALA A 22 10.10 5.06 13.67
C ALA A 22 8.96 4.02 13.65
N ILE A 23 8.01 4.18 14.56
CA ILE A 23 6.88 3.24 14.70
C ILE A 23 5.58 3.95 14.33
N ILE A 24 4.87 3.44 13.32
CA ILE A 24 3.50 3.83 13.05
C ILE A 24 2.62 3.22 14.15
N SER A 25 2.24 4.01 15.15
CA SER A 25 1.62 3.53 16.39
C SER A 25 0.10 3.38 16.30
N SER A 26 -0.54 4.18 15.43
CA SER A 26 -1.97 4.10 15.16
C SER A 26 -2.33 4.74 13.83
N LEU A 27 -3.47 4.33 13.29
CA LEU A 27 -4.09 4.87 12.08
C LEU A 27 -5.54 5.25 12.38
N SER A 28 -6.00 6.35 11.79
CA SER A 28 -7.42 6.63 11.52
C SER A 28 -7.70 6.44 10.02
N GLU A 29 -8.85 6.91 9.53
CA GLU A 29 -9.18 6.87 8.10
C GLU A 29 -8.12 7.59 7.24
N GLU A 30 -7.70 8.78 7.66
CA GLU A 30 -6.82 9.66 6.87
C GLU A 30 -5.55 10.09 7.62
N VAL A 31 -5.37 9.67 8.88
CA VAL A 31 -4.27 10.14 9.73
C VAL A 31 -3.48 8.97 10.30
N GLY A 32 -2.17 8.95 10.04
CA GLY A 32 -1.22 8.08 10.75
C GLY A 32 -0.51 8.82 11.88
N LYS A 33 -0.32 8.15 13.02
CA LYS A 33 0.52 8.66 14.12
C LYS A 33 1.82 7.88 14.18
N ILE A 34 2.93 8.61 14.19
CA ILE A 34 4.29 8.04 14.20
C ILE A 34 4.97 8.42 15.50
N ILE A 35 5.56 7.44 16.17
CA ILE A 35 6.47 7.64 17.30
C ILE A 35 7.88 7.63 16.71
N LEU A 36 8.59 8.75 16.84
CA LEU A 36 9.99 8.86 16.46
C LEU A 36 10.87 8.41 17.62
N ASN A 37 11.92 7.67 17.31
CA ASN A 37 12.94 7.33 18.29
C ASN A 37 13.91 8.50 18.49
N SER A 38 14.63 8.50 19.62
CA SER A 38 15.53 9.60 19.98
C SER A 38 16.56 9.87 18.89
N GLY A 39 16.62 11.12 18.42
CA GLY A 39 17.57 11.57 17.39
C GLY A 39 17.02 11.56 15.96
N GLU A 40 15.84 10.98 15.70
CA GLU A 40 15.18 11.12 14.40
C GLU A 40 14.45 12.46 14.30
N THR A 41 14.61 13.15 13.18
CA THR A 41 13.92 14.41 12.88
C THR A 41 13.19 14.29 11.55
N ILE A 42 11.92 14.68 11.53
CA ILE A 42 11.11 14.78 10.32
C ILE A 42 10.87 16.24 9.97
N LYS A 43 10.71 16.56 8.70
CA LYS A 43 10.31 17.90 8.23
C LYS A 43 8.84 17.90 7.80
N LEU A 44 8.16 19.01 8.04
CA LEU A 44 6.82 19.21 7.46
C LEU A 44 6.91 19.17 5.93
N GLY A 45 6.02 18.39 5.30
CA GLY A 45 6.01 18.17 3.86
C GLY A 45 6.99 17.09 3.37
N GLU A 46 7.78 16.49 4.25
CA GLU A 46 8.62 15.34 3.91
C GLU A 46 7.75 14.16 3.44
N LYS A 47 8.13 13.56 2.31
CA LYS A 47 7.50 12.35 1.79
C LYS A 47 8.25 11.14 2.33
N ILE A 48 7.50 10.16 2.84
CA ILE A 48 8.03 8.89 3.32
C ILE A 48 7.44 7.74 2.51
N ARG A 49 8.16 6.61 2.47
CA ARG A 49 7.69 5.36 1.87
C ARG A 49 7.44 4.35 2.97
N ILE A 50 6.26 3.73 2.90
CA ILE A 50 5.81 2.75 3.88
C ILE A 50 5.69 1.39 3.19
N ILE A 51 6.39 0.39 3.71
CA ILE A 51 6.16 -1.01 3.36
C ILE A 51 5.01 -1.50 4.26
N PRO A 52 3.85 -1.89 3.70
CA PRO A 52 2.73 -2.31 4.49
C PRO A 52 2.94 -3.71 5.07
N ASN A 53 2.34 -3.97 6.23
CA ASN A 53 2.37 -5.30 6.87
C ASN A 53 1.70 -6.37 5.99
N HIS A 54 0.55 -6.03 5.38
CA HIS A 54 -0.20 -6.90 4.48
C HIS A 54 -0.59 -6.17 3.19
N SER A 55 0.04 -6.54 2.08
CA SER A 55 -0.21 -5.91 0.78
C SER A 55 -1.68 -5.99 0.35
N CYS A 56 -2.37 -7.11 0.58
CA CYS A 56 -3.76 -7.24 0.11
C CYS A 56 -4.73 -6.25 0.79
N VAL A 57 -4.48 -5.86 2.05
CA VAL A 57 -5.35 -4.90 2.76
C VAL A 57 -5.22 -3.51 2.11
N VAL A 58 -3.99 -3.11 1.80
CA VAL A 58 -3.72 -1.85 1.11
C VAL A 58 -4.26 -1.87 -0.33
N CYS A 59 -3.99 -2.94 -1.08
CA CYS A 59 -4.50 -3.09 -2.44
C CYS A 59 -6.03 -3.00 -2.52
N ASN A 60 -6.76 -3.52 -1.51
CA ASN A 60 -8.21 -3.42 -1.48
C ASN A 60 -8.72 -1.97 -1.34
N ASN A 61 -7.91 -1.05 -0.79
CA ASN A 61 -8.29 0.33 -0.51
C ASN A 61 -7.87 1.33 -1.61
N ILE A 62 -7.15 0.91 -2.66
CA ILE A 62 -6.66 1.80 -3.74
C ILE A 62 -7.26 1.43 -5.10
N SER A 63 -7.52 2.43 -5.97
CA SER A 63 -8.17 2.20 -7.28
C SER A 63 -7.20 1.78 -8.36
N PHE A 64 -5.96 2.21 -8.22
CA PHE A 64 -4.86 1.88 -9.08
C PHE A 64 -3.58 1.87 -8.26
N ALA A 65 -2.61 1.06 -8.67
CA ALA A 65 -1.23 1.18 -8.24
C ALA A 65 -0.46 1.99 -9.29
N VAL A 66 0.48 2.83 -8.84
CA VAL A 66 1.42 3.51 -9.73
C VAL A 66 2.60 2.56 -9.95
N LEU A 67 2.83 2.15 -11.20
CA LEU A 67 4.01 1.38 -11.57
C LEU A 67 5.15 2.34 -11.86
N HIS A 68 6.29 2.13 -11.20
CA HIS A 68 7.50 2.90 -11.42
C HIS A 68 8.71 1.97 -11.56
N GLU A 69 9.73 2.47 -12.24
CA GLU A 69 11.06 1.87 -12.31
C GLU A 69 12.06 2.99 -11.98
N ASP A 70 12.82 2.81 -10.91
CA ASP A 70 13.58 3.89 -10.28
C ASP A 70 12.69 5.12 -10.01
N GLU A 71 13.02 6.26 -10.60
CA GLU A 71 12.28 7.52 -10.47
C GLU A 71 11.24 7.72 -11.59
N ASP A 72 11.18 6.83 -12.58
CA ASP A 72 10.31 6.96 -13.73
C ASP A 72 8.97 6.25 -13.52
N ILE A 73 7.86 6.98 -13.72
CA ILE A 73 6.52 6.37 -13.76
C ILE A 73 6.36 5.65 -15.11
N ARG A 74 6.10 4.34 -15.04
CA ARG A 74 5.89 3.47 -16.21
C ARG A 74 4.41 3.30 -16.56
N GLY A 75 3.50 3.59 -15.63
CA GLY A 75 2.06 3.57 -15.89
C GLY A 75 1.20 3.38 -14.64
N LEU A 76 -0.09 3.13 -14.85
CA LEU A 76 -1.06 2.83 -13.81
C LEU A 76 -1.59 1.40 -13.99
N ILE A 77 -1.67 0.65 -12.90
CA ILE A 77 -2.27 -0.68 -12.85
C ILE A 77 -3.61 -0.56 -12.13
N HIS A 78 -4.71 -0.78 -12.83
CA HIS A 78 -6.04 -0.80 -12.22
C HIS A 78 -6.20 -1.99 -11.28
N ILE A 79 -6.75 -1.74 -10.09
CA ILE A 79 -7.03 -2.81 -9.11
C ILE A 79 -8.51 -3.18 -9.21
N ASP A 80 -8.79 -4.16 -10.07
CA ASP A 80 -10.16 -4.55 -10.43
C ASP A 80 -10.80 -5.53 -9.45
N MET A 81 -9.98 -6.28 -8.71
CA MET A 81 -10.43 -7.36 -7.83
C MET A 81 -10.59 -6.90 -6.39
N ARG A 82 -11.46 -5.91 -6.18
CA ARG A 82 -11.82 -5.43 -4.84
C ARG A 82 -12.97 -6.22 -4.23
N ASN A 83 -12.99 -6.30 -2.90
CA ASN A 83 -14.06 -6.90 -2.10
C ASN A 83 -14.32 -8.41 -2.36
N GLY A 84 -13.31 -9.17 -2.81
CA GLY A 84 -13.47 -10.61 -3.07
C GLY A 84 -14.49 -10.95 -4.17
N SER A 85 -14.91 -9.97 -4.96
CA SER A 85 -15.92 -10.14 -5.99
C SER A 85 -15.25 -10.56 -7.31
N ARG A 86 -15.56 -11.77 -7.80
CA ARG A 86 -15.30 -12.12 -9.20
C ARG A 86 -16.22 -11.26 -10.05
N LYS A 87 -15.69 -10.23 -10.71
CA LYS A 87 -16.35 -9.72 -11.91
C LYS A 87 -16.16 -10.76 -13.00
N VAL A 88 -17.22 -11.50 -13.30
CA VAL A 88 -17.27 -12.32 -14.51
C VAL A 88 -17.40 -11.34 -15.67
N PHE A 89 -16.32 -11.09 -16.38
CA PHE A 89 -16.38 -10.38 -17.65
C PHE A 89 -16.97 -11.35 -18.68
N PRO A 90 -18.07 -11.00 -19.39
CA PRO A 90 -18.55 -11.84 -20.47
C PRO A 90 -17.46 -11.98 -21.53
N GLU A 91 -17.33 -13.17 -22.13
CA GLU A 91 -16.42 -13.39 -23.25
C GLU A 91 -16.73 -12.37 -24.35
N ILE A 92 -15.76 -11.51 -24.66
CA ILE A 92 -15.82 -10.66 -25.83
C ILE A 92 -15.51 -11.56 -27.03
N SER A 93 -16.55 -12.00 -27.73
CA SER A 93 -16.38 -12.57 -29.06
C SER A 93 -15.89 -11.46 -29.99
N VAL A 94 -14.61 -11.52 -30.34
CA VAL A 94 -14.06 -10.71 -31.44
C VAL A 94 -14.74 -11.18 -32.71
N VAL A 95 -15.66 -10.36 -33.25
CA VAL A 95 -16.15 -10.53 -34.62
C VAL A 95 -14.95 -10.29 -35.51
N LYS A 96 -14.52 -11.32 -36.24
CA LYS A 96 -13.58 -11.15 -37.35
C LYS A 96 -14.36 -10.51 -38.49
N ASP A 97 -13.90 -9.34 -38.93
CA ASP A 97 -14.36 -8.76 -40.18
C ASP A 97 -13.88 -9.66 -41.34
N ASP A 98 -14.82 -10.06 -42.20
CA ASP A 98 -14.58 -10.80 -43.45
C ASP A 98 -14.00 -9.88 -44.55
#